data_AF-A0A956V0S5-F1
#
_entry.id   AF-A0A956V0S5-F1
#
_cell.length_a   1.000
_cell.length_b   1.000
_cell.length_c   1.000
_cell.angle_alpha   90.00
_cell.angle_beta   90.00
_cell.angle_gamma   90.00
#
_symmetry.space_group_name_H-M   'P 1'
#
loop_
_entity.id
_entity.type
_entity.pdbx_description
1 polymer ?
#
loop_
_entity_poly.entity_id
_entity_poly.type
_entity_poly.pdbx_seq_one_letter_code
_entity_poly.pdbx_strand_id
1 'polypeptide(L)'
;MARVPWGDLEGNDVERFVAALILLDHPDGSRITPAQGDGGVDIKVPNGDGFDVYQVKKYTSALTPSQASEVEKSWDRVNDDFGVDNIIKRWFLVMPWDPTDARENWLAQVTKNASFPVKWRGKAHLDGMCSRHLNLVRLFFEDGAERINELLTNLVALSGDVGSGGLDVFATRYVGLQQELDKLSPFYRYRLEVVPANEVQPLESIRDRAVFTSEEGLENYRKISDDYYIRTSVWAISVEAEAFNPTPMRVNLRLEDSPDVRAFLGFGVAPESPVSGEVVDAVMPPGLTAPEGPVKVDLPDQVIPNSWENLELHMTRIKEGEQAEDSAVIELSGFVTTEGAVGKQMVGSSGAVGVTLTFHRHPLGYILDTWAKQIAGAAPHQVQQSLLFATQLWSGGQQVEIRVPHGPTVIPPTPVAEDVDLAESADDWTQIVQDLITVQRWTPVPLKVPHRGDGTEVASLRRAAELTMADEPVARSWDSFRIVQHHPDVPMAGEWELLVFSGISITLDGRQIDLNVTVQQHCVRVEAIETGPGYVVVRPVGDAPVRELMVKQNPDRDGRVVARPLTQEAEGTGGVRDLQERTVNELRDLAKTLGLTGFSGLRKLELVELIRSAPN
;
A
#
# COMPACT_ATOMS: atom_id res chain seq x y z
N MET A 1 27.89 -9.50 46.98
CA MET A 1 28.24 -10.35 45.83
C MET A 1 26.98 -11.05 45.39
N ALA A 2 26.51 -10.83 44.15
CA ALA A 2 25.48 -11.71 43.59
C ALA A 2 26.12 -13.08 43.38
N ARG A 3 25.45 -14.12 43.88
CA ARG A 3 25.94 -15.50 43.84
C ARG A 3 25.15 -16.21 42.75
N VAL A 4 25.80 -16.51 41.62
CA VAL A 4 25.16 -17.26 40.54
C VAL A 4 25.05 -18.74 40.96
N PRO A 5 23.86 -19.36 40.88
CA PRO A 5 23.67 -20.76 41.22
C PRO A 5 24.16 -21.66 40.08
N TRP A 6 25.45 -21.62 39.77
CA TRP A 6 26.06 -22.31 38.63
C TRP A 6 25.70 -23.81 38.51
N GLY A 7 25.43 -24.48 39.64
CA GLY A 7 25.09 -25.89 39.69
C GLY A 7 23.68 -26.24 39.20
N ASP A 8 22.78 -25.25 39.14
CA ASP A 8 21.38 -25.44 38.79
C ASP A 8 21.08 -25.08 37.31
N LEU A 9 22.11 -24.63 36.57
CA LEU A 9 21.98 -24.18 35.18
C LEU A 9 22.23 -25.31 34.18
N GLU A 10 21.46 -25.34 33.09
CA GLU A 10 21.73 -26.24 31.97
C GLU A 10 23.00 -25.82 31.21
N GLY A 11 23.60 -26.77 30.46
CA GLY A 11 24.88 -26.55 29.79
C GLY A 11 24.89 -25.39 28.80
N ASN A 12 23.86 -25.33 27.97
CA ASN A 12 23.69 -24.27 26.98
C ASN A 12 23.44 -22.91 27.64
N ASP A 13 22.80 -22.86 28.81
CA ASP A 13 22.55 -21.63 29.56
C ASP A 13 23.83 -21.08 30.18
N VAL A 14 24.70 -21.96 30.71
CA VAL A 14 26.03 -21.56 31.19
C VAL A 14 26.87 -20.97 30.06
N GLU A 15 26.90 -21.62 28.89
CA GLU A 15 27.64 -21.15 27.72
C GLU A 15 27.10 -19.80 27.22
N ARG A 16 25.78 -19.65 27.10
CA ARG A 16 25.12 -18.39 26.70
C ARG A 16 25.38 -17.27 27.68
N PHE A 17 25.25 -17.52 28.99
CA PHE A 17 25.47 -16.51 30.01
C PHE A 17 26.92 -16.03 30.05
N VAL A 18 27.88 -16.95 29.98
CA VAL A 18 29.32 -16.62 29.95
C VAL A 18 29.68 -15.88 28.65
N ALA A 19 29.08 -16.27 27.52
CA ALA A 19 29.26 -15.53 26.27
C ALA A 19 28.76 -14.09 26.37
N ALA A 20 27.55 -13.88 26.90
CA ALA A 20 27.02 -12.53 27.13
C ALA A 20 27.93 -11.70 28.06
N LEU A 21 28.45 -12.29 29.15
CA LEU A 21 29.39 -11.62 30.05
C LEU A 21 30.69 -11.18 29.34
N ILE A 22 31.24 -12.03 28.48
CA ILE A 22 32.48 -11.75 27.75
C ILE A 22 32.24 -10.69 26.67
N LEU A 23 31.14 -10.77 25.92
CA LEU A 23 30.81 -9.84 24.85
C LEU A 23 30.42 -8.45 25.36
N LEU A 24 29.89 -8.33 26.58
CA LEU A 24 29.68 -7.02 27.22
C LEU A 24 31.01 -6.31 27.51
N ASP A 25 32.05 -7.05 27.89
CA ASP A 25 33.40 -6.49 28.07
C ASP A 25 34.13 -6.28 26.72
N HIS A 26 33.73 -7.02 25.70
CA HIS A 26 34.38 -7.06 24.38
C HIS A 26 33.33 -7.00 23.26
N PRO A 27 32.76 -5.81 22.96
CA PRO A 27 31.63 -5.67 22.03
C PRO A 27 31.93 -6.10 20.59
N ASP A 28 33.20 -6.01 20.16
CA ASP A 28 33.65 -6.44 18.83
C ASP A 28 33.87 -7.97 18.73
N GLY A 29 33.63 -8.69 19.83
CA GLY A 29 33.68 -10.14 19.87
C GLY A 29 32.49 -10.80 19.19
N SER A 30 32.64 -12.06 18.82
CA SER A 30 31.57 -12.86 18.23
C SER A 30 31.52 -14.25 18.85
N ARG A 31 30.31 -14.70 19.18
CA ARG A 31 30.05 -16.11 19.52
C ARG A 31 29.99 -16.93 18.23
N ILE A 32 30.60 -18.11 18.24
CA ILE A 32 30.54 -19.04 17.11
C ILE A 32 29.39 -20.03 17.38
N THR A 33 28.41 -20.05 16.48
CA THR A 33 27.28 -21.00 16.52
C THR A 33 27.38 -21.88 15.27
N PRO A 34 27.62 -23.19 15.38
CA PRO A 34 27.95 -23.98 14.20
C PRO A 34 26.71 -24.52 13.48
N ALA A 35 26.76 -24.58 12.14
CA ALA A 35 25.87 -25.41 11.30
C ALA A 35 26.31 -26.89 11.29
N GLN A 36 27.57 -27.20 11.64
CA GLN A 36 28.11 -28.55 11.77
C GLN A 36 29.43 -28.53 12.59
N GLY A 37 29.39 -28.90 13.88
CA GLY A 37 30.58 -29.03 14.76
C GLY A 37 31.20 -27.70 15.26
N ASP A 38 31.60 -27.65 16.53
CA ASP A 38 32.02 -26.42 17.25
C ASP A 38 33.46 -25.93 16.96
N GLY A 39 34.27 -26.66 16.18
CA GLY A 39 35.70 -26.34 15.94
C GLY A 39 36.54 -26.10 17.20
N GLY A 40 36.03 -26.46 18.39
CA GLY A 40 36.65 -26.14 19.69
C GLY A 40 36.66 -24.65 20.07
N VAL A 41 35.85 -23.78 19.44
CA VAL A 41 35.79 -22.35 19.76
C VAL A 41 34.36 -21.90 20.00
N ASP A 42 34.06 -21.41 21.21
CA ASP A 42 32.73 -20.88 21.51
C ASP A 42 32.65 -19.37 21.26
N ILE A 43 33.73 -18.62 21.55
CA ILE A 43 33.78 -17.16 21.42
C ILE A 43 35.16 -16.74 20.89
N LYS A 44 35.17 -15.81 19.93
CA LYS A 44 36.40 -15.14 19.46
C LYS A 44 36.28 -13.63 19.66
N VAL A 45 37.35 -13.02 20.16
CA VAL A 45 37.45 -11.57 20.39
C VAL A 45 38.64 -11.03 19.59
N PRO A 46 38.46 -10.05 18.70
CA PRO A 46 39.57 -9.42 17.98
C PRO A 46 40.62 -8.85 18.94
N ASN A 47 41.89 -9.13 18.67
CA ASN A 47 43.03 -8.64 19.43
C ASN A 47 44.21 -8.37 18.48
N GLY A 48 44.26 -7.15 17.94
CA GLY A 48 45.24 -6.76 16.94
C GLY A 48 45.01 -7.48 15.61
N ASP A 49 46.05 -8.13 15.10
CA ASP A 49 46.05 -8.96 13.89
C ASP A 49 45.54 -10.40 14.12
N GLY A 50 45.03 -10.72 15.30
CA GLY A 50 44.53 -12.06 15.64
C GLY A 50 43.36 -12.04 16.62
N PHE A 51 43.12 -13.17 17.28
CA PHE A 51 41.97 -13.35 18.18
C PHE A 51 42.36 -13.90 19.55
N ASP A 52 41.72 -13.38 20.60
CA ASP A 52 41.61 -14.06 21.89
C ASP A 52 40.41 -15.03 21.81
N VAL A 53 40.67 -16.31 22.08
CA VAL A 53 39.73 -17.42 21.88
C VAL A 53 39.27 -17.94 23.23
N TYR A 54 37.97 -18.18 23.39
CA TYR A 54 37.38 -18.71 24.62
C TYR A 54 36.60 -19.98 24.32
N GLN A 55 36.94 -21.04 25.06
CA GLN A 55 36.15 -22.27 25.15
C GLN A 55 35.50 -22.32 26.52
N VAL A 56 34.17 -22.30 26.54
CA VAL A 56 33.35 -22.41 27.72
C VAL A 56 32.99 -23.87 27.97
N LYS A 57 33.01 -24.29 29.23
CA LYS A 57 32.50 -25.59 29.68
C LYS A 57 31.64 -25.40 30.93
N LYS A 58 30.54 -26.16 31.03
CA LYS A 58 29.55 -26.03 32.11
C LYS A 58 29.99 -26.58 33.49
N TYR A 59 31.17 -27.16 33.62
CA TYR A 59 31.51 -27.96 34.80
C TYR A 59 31.74 -27.10 36.04
N THR A 60 31.03 -27.42 37.12
CA THR A 60 31.04 -26.69 38.41
C THR A 60 31.84 -27.37 39.51
N SER A 61 32.41 -28.55 39.20
CA SER A 61 33.19 -29.37 40.14
C SER A 61 34.37 -30.03 39.41
N ALA A 62 35.17 -30.80 40.15
CA ALA A 62 36.36 -31.44 39.61
C ALA A 62 36.05 -32.30 38.36
N LEU A 63 36.81 -32.07 37.29
CA LEU A 63 36.64 -32.77 36.02
C LEU A 63 36.76 -34.29 36.19
N THR A 64 35.80 -35.02 35.65
CA THR A 64 35.92 -36.47 35.45
C THR A 64 36.91 -36.77 34.30
N PRO A 65 37.41 -38.01 34.17
CA PRO A 65 38.28 -38.38 33.05
C PRO A 65 37.65 -38.14 31.67
N SER A 66 36.34 -38.35 31.53
CA SER A 66 35.63 -38.09 30.27
C SER A 66 35.55 -36.61 29.95
N GLN A 67 35.25 -35.75 30.92
CA GLN A 67 35.20 -34.30 30.75
C GLN A 67 36.58 -33.72 30.43
N ALA A 68 37.65 -34.25 31.04
CA ALA A 68 39.02 -33.90 30.70
C ALA A 68 39.34 -34.24 29.23
N SER A 69 38.92 -35.41 28.75
CA SER A 69 39.08 -35.80 27.34
C SER A 69 38.28 -34.88 26.39
N GLU A 70 37.13 -34.35 26.79
CA GLU A 70 36.38 -33.38 25.99
C GLU A 70 37.10 -32.03 25.85
N VAL A 71 37.82 -31.60 26.91
CA VAL A 71 38.68 -30.41 26.84
C VAL A 71 39.87 -30.65 25.92
N GLU A 72 40.53 -31.81 26.01
CA GLU A 72 41.63 -32.20 25.12
C GLU A 72 41.18 -32.20 23.65
N LYS A 73 40.03 -32.81 23.34
CA LYS A 73 39.46 -32.77 21.97
C LYS A 73 39.12 -31.36 21.50
N SER A 74 38.66 -30.49 22.41
CA SER A 74 38.38 -29.10 22.06
C SER A 74 39.68 -28.37 21.72
N TRP A 75 40.75 -28.60 22.49
CA TRP A 75 42.08 -28.09 22.20
C TRP A 75 42.64 -28.57 20.85
N ASP A 76 42.53 -29.87 20.55
CA ASP A 76 42.99 -30.42 19.28
C ASP A 76 42.25 -29.76 18.10
N ARG A 77 40.92 -29.64 18.18
CA ARG A 77 40.10 -28.97 17.15
C ARG A 77 40.45 -27.50 16.95
N VAL A 78 40.77 -26.76 18.02
CA VAL A 78 41.24 -25.37 17.87
C VAL A 78 42.51 -25.29 17.03
N ASN A 79 43.43 -26.24 17.18
CA ASN A 79 44.68 -26.23 16.43
C ASN A 79 44.51 -26.76 15.00
N ASP A 80 43.71 -27.81 14.83
CA ASP A 80 43.54 -28.50 13.55
C ASP A 80 42.57 -27.76 12.61
N ASP A 81 41.63 -26.99 13.16
CA ASP A 81 40.61 -26.28 12.38
C ASP A 81 40.79 -24.76 12.49
N PHE A 82 40.49 -24.16 13.65
CA PHE A 82 40.40 -22.70 13.78
C PHE A 82 41.76 -22.00 13.58
N GLY A 83 42.83 -22.56 14.15
CA GLY A 83 44.18 -22.02 14.14
C GLY A 83 44.89 -22.14 12.79
N VAL A 84 44.35 -22.93 11.85
CA VAL A 84 44.88 -23.02 10.47
C VAL A 84 44.63 -21.73 9.71
N ASP A 85 43.42 -21.17 9.85
CA ASP A 85 42.99 -19.99 9.11
C ASP A 85 43.06 -18.69 9.93
N ASN A 86 43.31 -18.77 11.24
CA ASN A 86 43.28 -17.62 12.14
C ASN A 86 44.50 -17.53 13.07
N ILE A 87 45.00 -16.31 13.28
CA ILE A 87 46.08 -16.05 14.25
C ILE A 87 45.49 -16.03 15.66
N ILE A 88 45.81 -17.04 16.49
CA ILE A 88 45.39 -17.08 17.90
C ILE A 88 46.41 -16.33 18.76
N LYS A 89 45.94 -15.31 19.50
CA LYS A 89 46.77 -14.53 20.44
C LYS A 89 46.76 -15.12 21.84
N ARG A 90 45.61 -15.63 22.30
CA ARG A 90 45.43 -16.32 23.59
C ARG A 90 44.30 -17.33 23.49
N TRP A 91 44.37 -18.37 24.29
CA TRP A 91 43.27 -19.33 24.44
C TRP A 91 42.87 -19.46 25.92
N PHE A 92 41.58 -19.34 26.17
CA PHE A 92 40.99 -19.35 27.50
C PHE A 92 40.05 -20.54 27.67
N LEU A 93 40.35 -21.41 28.65
CA LEU A 93 39.40 -22.38 29.16
C LEU A 93 38.55 -21.72 30.24
N VAL A 94 37.26 -21.56 30.01
CA VAL A 94 36.34 -20.86 30.90
C VAL A 94 35.36 -21.85 31.50
N MET A 95 35.29 -21.95 32.83
CA MET A 95 34.26 -22.77 33.48
C MET A 95 33.99 -22.34 34.92
N PRO A 96 32.80 -22.64 35.48
CA PRO A 96 32.45 -22.33 36.87
C PRO A 96 33.11 -23.25 37.91
N TRP A 97 34.36 -23.63 37.67
CA TRP A 97 35.21 -24.36 38.60
C TRP A 97 36.63 -23.80 38.57
N ASP A 98 37.18 -23.51 39.74
CA ASP A 98 38.56 -23.05 39.88
C ASP A 98 39.52 -24.26 39.81
N PRO A 99 40.62 -24.17 39.05
CA PRO A 99 41.54 -25.28 38.93
C PRO A 99 42.33 -25.49 40.23
N THR A 100 42.71 -26.73 40.48
CA THR A 100 43.75 -27.07 41.46
C THR A 100 45.12 -27.03 40.78
N ASP A 101 46.20 -26.90 41.54
CA ASP A 101 47.58 -26.96 41.02
C ASP A 101 47.83 -28.18 40.12
N ALA A 102 47.27 -29.33 40.50
CA ALA A 102 47.36 -30.55 39.70
C ALA A 102 46.67 -30.42 38.33
N ARG A 103 45.54 -29.71 38.25
CA ARG A 103 44.81 -29.49 37.00
C ARG A 103 45.39 -28.36 36.15
N GLU A 104 45.95 -27.32 36.76
CA GLU A 104 46.74 -26.33 36.01
C GLU A 104 47.94 -27.00 35.35
N ASN A 105 48.66 -27.85 36.08
CA ASN A 105 49.77 -28.63 35.54
C ASN A 105 49.33 -29.57 34.41
N TRP A 106 48.18 -30.25 34.55
CA TRP A 106 47.62 -31.06 33.48
C TRP A 106 47.30 -30.23 32.23
N LEU A 107 46.64 -29.08 32.37
CA LEU A 107 46.31 -28.21 31.23
C LEU A 107 47.60 -27.70 30.55
N ALA A 108 48.63 -27.37 31.33
CA ALA A 108 49.94 -26.99 30.79
C ALA A 108 50.62 -28.14 30.02
N GLN A 109 50.42 -29.39 30.42
CA GLN A 109 50.92 -30.55 29.68
C GLN A 109 50.15 -30.81 28.38
N VAL A 110 48.81 -30.70 28.42
CA VAL A 110 47.95 -30.81 27.23
C VAL A 110 48.33 -29.74 26.19
N THR A 111 48.59 -28.53 26.66
CA THR A 111 48.86 -27.36 25.81
C THR A 111 50.35 -27.02 25.67
N LYS A 112 51.25 -27.95 25.99
CA LYS A 112 52.71 -27.71 26.03
C LYS A 112 53.32 -27.18 24.73
N ASN A 113 52.67 -27.46 23.59
CA ASN A 113 53.13 -27.08 22.26
C ASN A 113 52.48 -25.77 21.78
N ALA A 114 51.68 -25.09 22.61
CA ALA A 114 51.02 -23.85 22.24
C ALA A 114 52.05 -22.75 21.93
N SER A 115 51.89 -22.09 20.79
CA SER A 115 52.70 -20.91 20.41
C SER A 115 52.20 -19.61 21.07
N PHE A 116 51.11 -19.69 21.84
CA PHE A 116 50.42 -18.56 22.47
C PHE A 116 50.04 -18.90 23.93
N PRO A 117 49.78 -17.88 24.78
CA PRO A 117 49.37 -18.11 26.15
C PRO A 117 48.03 -18.84 26.28
N VAL A 118 48.02 -19.89 27.13
CA VAL A 118 46.83 -20.63 27.55
C VAL A 118 46.52 -20.28 29.01
N LYS A 119 45.26 -19.97 29.32
CA LYS A 119 44.82 -19.65 30.69
C LYS A 119 43.49 -20.28 31.05
N TRP A 120 43.38 -20.72 32.31
CA TRP A 120 42.11 -21.13 32.90
C TRP A 120 41.43 -19.94 33.57
N ARG A 121 40.17 -19.67 33.21
CA ARG A 121 39.30 -18.70 33.86
C ARG A 121 38.23 -19.44 34.65
N GLY A 122 38.53 -19.66 35.93
CA GLY A 122 37.70 -20.43 36.85
C GLY A 122 36.56 -19.61 37.44
N LYS A 123 35.85 -20.23 38.39
CA LYS A 123 34.73 -19.64 39.11
C LYS A 123 35.05 -18.28 39.71
N ALA A 124 36.23 -18.09 40.32
CA ALA A 124 36.61 -16.81 40.92
C ALA A 124 36.67 -15.67 39.87
N HIS A 125 37.11 -15.97 38.65
CA HIS A 125 37.12 -15.00 37.57
C HIS A 125 35.71 -14.67 37.08
N LEU A 126 34.88 -15.70 36.90
CA LEU A 126 33.47 -15.54 36.49
C LEU A 126 32.66 -14.77 37.53
N ASP A 127 32.81 -15.06 38.81
CA ASP A 127 32.17 -14.31 39.90
C ASP A 127 32.62 -12.84 39.90
N GLY A 128 33.90 -12.57 39.59
CA GLY A 128 34.43 -11.23 39.38
C GLY A 128 33.77 -10.50 38.20
N MET A 129 33.58 -11.18 37.05
CA MET A 129 32.84 -10.63 35.91
C MET A 129 31.38 -10.36 36.26
N CYS A 130 30.71 -11.30 36.92
CA CYS A 130 29.33 -11.16 37.39
C CYS A 130 29.17 -9.94 38.31
N SER A 131 30.18 -9.63 39.14
CA SER A 131 30.13 -8.47 40.02
C SER A 131 30.17 -7.13 39.28
N ARG A 132 30.79 -7.08 38.09
CA ARG A 132 30.84 -5.90 37.22
C ARG A 132 29.57 -5.76 36.37
N HIS A 133 28.95 -6.89 36.02
CA HIS A 133 27.75 -6.97 35.18
C HIS A 133 26.53 -7.40 35.96
N LEU A 134 26.29 -6.73 37.09
CA LEU A 134 25.22 -7.11 38.02
C LEU A 134 23.84 -7.09 37.34
N ASN A 135 23.59 -6.15 36.43
CA ASN A 135 22.32 -6.07 35.70
C ASN A 135 22.07 -7.31 34.83
N LEU A 136 23.11 -7.88 34.21
CA LEU A 136 22.96 -9.13 33.45
C LEU A 136 22.68 -10.31 34.38
N VAL A 137 23.35 -10.39 35.53
CA VAL A 137 23.10 -11.42 36.56
C VAL A 137 21.64 -11.34 37.03
N ARG A 138 21.14 -10.12 37.28
CA ARG A 138 19.75 -9.89 37.69
C ARG A 138 18.77 -10.26 36.59
N LEU A 139 19.04 -9.86 35.35
CA LEU A 139 18.21 -10.23 34.21
C LEU A 139 18.05 -11.76 34.08
N PHE A 140 19.12 -12.50 34.36
CA PHE A 140 19.15 -13.94 34.19
C PHE A 140 18.57 -14.73 35.36
N PHE A 141 18.69 -14.21 36.59
CA PHE A 141 18.43 -14.97 37.82
C PHE A 141 17.50 -14.29 38.82
N GLU A 142 17.12 -13.02 38.63
CA GLU A 142 16.16 -12.29 39.48
C GLU A 142 14.87 -12.00 38.70
N ASP A 143 13.74 -11.93 39.41
CA ASP A 143 12.44 -11.61 38.81
C ASP A 143 12.36 -10.11 38.47
N GLY A 144 12.68 -9.75 37.22
CA GLY A 144 12.66 -8.35 36.81
C GLY A 144 11.26 -7.71 36.81
N ALA A 145 10.18 -8.48 36.96
CA ALA A 145 8.85 -7.92 37.21
C ALA A 145 8.76 -7.27 38.59
N GLU A 146 9.33 -7.88 39.64
CA GLU A 146 9.42 -7.26 40.96
C GLU A 146 10.25 -5.97 40.88
N ARG A 147 11.33 -5.95 40.10
CA ARG A 147 12.17 -4.76 39.96
C ARG A 147 11.48 -3.59 39.26
N ILE A 148 10.74 -3.86 38.18
CA ILE A 148 9.91 -2.82 37.54
C ILE A 148 8.84 -2.31 38.51
N ASN A 149 8.21 -3.19 39.29
CA ASN A 149 7.27 -2.78 40.33
C ASN A 149 7.93 -1.94 41.43
N GLU A 150 9.16 -2.25 41.86
CA GLU A 150 9.93 -1.43 42.80
C GLU A 150 10.25 -0.06 42.22
N LEU A 151 10.70 0.02 40.97
CA LEU A 151 11.02 1.28 40.29
C LEU A 151 9.78 2.17 40.15
N LEU A 152 8.64 1.58 39.76
CA LEU A 152 7.34 2.26 39.72
C LEU A 152 6.92 2.74 41.12
N THR A 153 7.06 1.90 42.14
CA THR A 153 6.71 2.24 43.53
C THR A 153 7.58 3.39 44.06
N ASN A 154 8.88 3.36 43.78
CA ASN A 154 9.80 4.44 44.17
C ASN A 154 9.45 5.76 43.47
N LEU A 155 8.99 5.71 42.22
CA LEU A 155 8.58 6.90 41.48
C LEU A 155 7.27 7.50 42.01
N VAL A 156 6.32 6.65 42.40
CA VAL A 156 5.09 7.07 43.08
C VAL A 156 5.42 7.64 44.47
N ALA A 157 6.35 7.04 45.22
CA ALA A 157 6.78 7.56 46.52
C ALA A 157 7.45 8.95 46.43
N LEU A 158 8.15 9.23 45.31
CA LEU A 158 8.75 10.53 45.04
C LEU A 158 7.73 11.62 44.65
N SER A 159 6.45 11.27 44.42
CA SER A 159 5.38 12.24 44.13
C SER A 159 4.95 13.10 45.32
N GLY A 160 5.40 12.77 46.53
CA GLY A 160 5.02 13.43 47.78
C GLY A 160 5.95 14.56 48.23
N ASP A 161 6.30 15.53 47.36
CA ASP A 161 6.58 16.93 47.75
C ASP A 161 6.78 17.75 46.47
N VAL A 162 5.82 18.64 46.14
CA VAL A 162 5.90 19.51 44.96
C VAL A 162 6.09 20.95 45.42
N GLY A 163 7.27 21.20 46.00
CA GLY A 163 7.80 22.55 46.18
C GLY A 163 8.42 23.06 44.89
N SER A 164 7.68 23.92 44.17
CA SER A 164 8.13 24.82 43.09
C SER A 164 9.02 24.25 41.97
N GLY A 165 8.41 23.96 40.80
CA GLY A 165 9.12 23.69 39.54
C GLY A 165 8.35 22.74 38.60
N GLY A 166 7.10 23.07 38.27
CA GLY A 166 6.10 22.17 37.66
C GLY A 166 6.66 21.19 36.63
N LEU A 167 7.07 21.65 35.44
CA LEU A 167 7.45 20.75 34.34
C LEU A 167 8.89 20.23 34.40
N ASP A 168 9.86 21.03 34.83
CA ASP A 168 11.28 20.61 34.86
C ASP A 168 11.53 19.51 35.89
N VAL A 169 10.80 19.54 37.02
CA VAL A 169 10.84 18.48 38.02
C VAL A 169 10.26 17.18 37.45
N PHE A 170 9.16 17.23 36.71
CA PHE A 170 8.61 16.05 36.03
C PHE A 170 9.56 15.52 34.94
N ALA A 171 10.12 16.40 34.12
CA ALA A 171 11.08 16.03 33.08
C ALA A 171 12.32 15.35 33.68
N THR A 172 12.89 15.91 34.74
CA THR A 172 14.05 15.34 35.45
C THR A 172 13.72 13.96 36.03
N ARG A 173 12.52 13.80 36.61
CA ARG A 173 12.04 12.52 37.14
C ARG A 173 11.82 11.48 36.05
N TYR A 174 11.23 11.88 34.92
CA TYR A 174 11.03 11.01 33.77
C TYR A 174 12.37 10.54 33.17
N VAL A 175 13.35 11.44 33.07
CA VAL A 175 14.72 11.07 32.65
C VAL A 175 15.33 10.08 33.64
N GLY A 176 15.20 10.30 34.94
CA GLY A 176 15.67 9.36 35.96
C GLY A 176 15.02 7.99 35.85
N LEU A 177 13.71 7.93 35.61
CA LEU A 177 12.99 6.68 35.35
C LEU A 177 13.53 5.98 34.11
N GLN A 178 13.66 6.70 33.00
CA GLN A 178 14.15 6.13 31.76
C GLN A 178 15.56 5.57 31.94
N GLN A 179 16.44 6.27 32.66
CA GLN A 179 17.78 5.77 32.97
C GLN A 179 17.77 4.49 33.80
N GLU A 180 16.80 4.30 34.70
CA GLU A 180 16.64 3.04 35.43
C GLU A 180 16.04 1.94 34.56
N LEU A 181 15.09 2.26 33.68
CA LEU A 181 14.52 1.33 32.71
C LEU A 181 15.58 0.82 31.72
N ASP A 182 16.44 1.71 31.22
CA ASP A 182 17.54 1.38 30.30
C ASP A 182 18.59 0.46 30.94
N LYS A 183 18.64 0.39 32.29
CA LYS A 183 19.53 -0.52 33.02
C LYS A 183 18.96 -1.92 33.19
N LEU A 184 17.66 -2.13 32.96
CA LEU A 184 16.99 -3.42 33.20
C LEU A 184 17.47 -4.51 32.25
N SER A 185 17.71 -4.17 30.99
CA SER A 185 18.18 -5.13 29.99
C SER A 185 19.19 -4.46 29.04
N PRO A 186 20.34 -5.10 28.77
CA PRO A 186 21.21 -4.69 27.69
C PRO A 186 20.69 -5.10 26.30
N PHE A 187 19.60 -5.89 26.23
CA PHE A 187 19.03 -6.41 24.97
C PHE A 187 17.70 -5.76 24.57
N TYR A 188 16.96 -5.24 25.55
CA TYR A 188 15.64 -4.65 25.35
C TYR A 188 15.61 -3.21 25.84
N ARG A 189 14.89 -2.36 25.11
CA ARG A 189 14.58 -1.00 25.53
C ARG A 189 13.13 -0.93 25.98
N TYR A 190 12.92 -0.38 27.17
CA TYR A 190 11.61 -0.24 27.81
C TYR A 190 11.16 1.23 27.77
N ARG A 191 9.89 1.47 27.48
CA ARG A 191 9.21 2.75 27.71
C ARG A 191 7.97 2.55 28.55
N LEU A 192 7.69 3.56 29.37
CA LEU A 192 6.45 3.67 30.13
C LEU A 192 5.72 4.95 29.74
N GLU A 193 4.42 4.83 29.54
CA GLU A 193 3.53 5.94 29.22
C GLU A 193 2.22 5.83 30.01
N VAL A 194 1.75 6.94 30.56
CA VAL A 194 0.44 6.99 31.22
C VAL A 194 -0.59 7.35 30.17
N VAL A 195 -1.54 6.44 29.93
CA VAL A 195 -2.54 6.55 28.86
C VAL A 195 -3.92 6.69 29.51
N PRO A 196 -4.71 7.72 29.16
CA PRO A 196 -6.11 7.83 29.56
C PRO A 196 -6.93 6.61 29.16
N ALA A 197 -7.86 6.17 30.01
CA ALA A 197 -8.67 4.97 29.78
C ALA A 197 -9.53 5.03 28.52
N ASN A 198 -9.87 6.23 28.02
CA ASN A 198 -10.58 6.45 26.77
C ASN A 198 -9.66 6.45 25.53
N GLU A 199 -8.35 6.62 25.72
CA GLU A 199 -7.32 6.50 24.68
C GLU A 199 -6.75 5.08 24.62
N VAL A 200 -6.87 4.32 25.71
CA VAL A 200 -6.80 2.86 25.67
C VAL A 200 -8.00 2.39 24.89
N GLN A 201 -7.77 2.30 23.59
CA GLN A 201 -8.67 1.69 22.63
C GLN A 201 -9.17 0.36 23.24
N PRO A 202 -10.50 0.14 23.40
CA PRO A 202 -11.01 -1.16 23.82
C PRO A 202 -10.34 -2.25 22.98
N LEU A 203 -10.22 -3.48 23.51
CA LEU A 203 -9.64 -4.63 22.77
C LEU A 203 -10.21 -4.78 21.35
N GLU A 204 -11.41 -4.24 21.08
CA GLU A 204 -12.06 -4.17 19.77
C GLU A 204 -11.43 -3.17 18.77
N SER A 205 -10.66 -2.20 19.25
CA SER A 205 -9.93 -1.18 18.46
C SER A 205 -8.40 -1.40 18.46
N ILE A 206 -7.89 -2.24 19.37
CA ILE A 206 -6.55 -2.86 19.26
C ILE A 206 -6.60 -4.13 18.38
N ARG A 207 -7.79 -4.49 17.84
CA ARG A 207 -7.99 -5.62 16.93
C ARG A 207 -7.07 -5.61 15.71
N ASP A 208 -6.60 -4.43 15.30
CA ASP A 208 -5.87 -4.23 14.04
C ASP A 208 -4.38 -3.87 14.24
N ARG A 209 -3.78 -4.26 15.38
CA ARG A 209 -2.34 -4.06 15.64
C ARG A 209 -1.63 -5.35 16.00
N ALA A 210 -0.52 -5.58 15.30
CA ALA A 210 0.36 -6.70 15.52
C ALA A 210 0.98 -6.68 16.92
N VAL A 211 0.95 -7.83 17.60
CA VAL A 211 1.63 -8.03 18.89
C VAL A 211 3.08 -8.48 18.68
N PHE A 212 3.43 -8.91 17.46
CA PHE A 212 4.78 -9.31 17.07
C PHE A 212 5.03 -8.98 15.60
N THR A 213 5.70 -7.86 15.32
CA THR A 213 6.42 -7.71 14.05
C THR A 213 7.91 -7.60 14.35
N SER A 214 8.74 -7.95 13.38
CA SER A 214 10.19 -7.79 13.46
C SER A 214 10.65 -6.33 13.67
N GLU A 215 9.72 -5.36 13.69
CA GLU A 215 9.97 -3.93 13.87
C GLU A 215 9.16 -3.30 15.03
N GLU A 216 7.99 -3.83 15.38
CA GLU A 216 7.14 -3.34 16.47
C GLU A 216 7.21 -4.29 17.65
N GLY A 217 7.98 -3.89 18.67
CA GLY A 217 8.08 -4.59 19.94
C GLY A 217 6.78 -4.61 20.76
N LEU A 218 6.82 -5.32 21.88
CA LEU A 218 5.66 -5.71 22.65
C LEU A 218 5.08 -4.57 23.49
N GLU A 219 3.75 -4.41 23.48
CA GLU A 219 3.04 -3.49 24.37
C GLU A 219 2.19 -4.23 25.42
N ASN A 220 2.19 -3.72 26.65
CA ASN A 220 1.32 -4.19 27.72
C ASN A 220 0.63 -3.01 28.42
N TYR A 221 -0.66 -3.15 28.74
CA TYR A 221 -1.47 -2.11 29.37
C TYR A 221 -1.92 -2.56 30.77
N ARG A 222 -1.52 -1.83 31.81
CA ARG A 222 -1.92 -2.10 33.20
C ARG A 222 -2.82 -0.99 33.73
N LYS A 223 -4.03 -1.34 34.16
CA LYS A 223 -4.94 -0.38 34.80
C LYS A 223 -4.34 0.11 36.12
N ILE A 224 -4.27 1.44 36.30
CA ILE A 224 -3.83 2.06 37.55
C ILE A 224 -4.95 2.81 38.27
N SER A 225 -5.96 3.28 37.52
CA SER A 225 -7.19 3.87 38.04
C SER A 225 -8.32 3.66 37.02
N ASP A 226 -9.54 4.09 37.33
CA ASP A 226 -10.64 4.02 36.36
C ASP A 226 -10.40 4.88 35.12
N ASP A 227 -9.60 5.95 35.26
CA ASP A 227 -9.36 6.92 34.20
C ASP A 227 -8.01 6.75 33.49
N TYR A 228 -7.13 5.86 33.98
CA TYR A 228 -5.76 5.74 33.46
C TYR A 228 -5.18 4.32 33.49
N TYR A 229 -4.35 4.04 32.49
CA TYR A 229 -3.52 2.86 32.35
C TYR A 229 -2.05 3.27 32.23
N ILE A 230 -1.15 2.36 32.54
CA ILE A 230 0.27 2.44 32.15
C ILE A 230 0.46 1.53 30.94
N ARG A 231 0.93 2.09 29.83
CA ARG A 231 1.44 1.37 28.67
C ARG A 231 2.93 1.13 28.84
N THR A 232 3.34 -0.13 28.78
CA THR A 232 4.74 -0.56 28.74
C THR A 232 5.06 -1.04 27.32
N SER A 233 5.97 -0.36 26.62
CA SER A 233 6.43 -0.78 25.29
C SER A 233 7.87 -1.31 25.39
N VAL A 234 8.14 -2.47 24.80
CA VAL A 234 9.43 -3.16 24.90
C VAL A 234 9.90 -3.62 23.53
N TRP A 235 11.08 -3.18 23.11
CA TRP A 235 11.64 -3.53 21.80
C TRP A 235 13.05 -4.09 21.94
N ALA A 236 13.40 -5.06 21.09
CA ALA A 236 14.80 -5.46 20.94
C ALA A 236 15.62 -4.26 20.46
N ILE A 237 16.81 -4.08 21.01
CA ILE A 237 17.69 -2.96 20.61
C ILE A 237 18.20 -3.16 19.17
N SER A 238 18.41 -4.42 18.76
CA SER A 238 18.67 -4.84 17.39
C SER A 238 18.34 -6.32 17.21
N VAL A 239 18.31 -6.80 15.96
CA VAL A 239 18.13 -8.22 15.62
C VAL A 239 19.26 -9.08 16.24
N GLU A 240 20.48 -8.56 16.23
CA GLU A 240 21.64 -9.21 16.86
C GLU A 240 21.49 -9.28 18.37
N ALA A 241 20.97 -8.23 19.02
CA ALA A 241 20.75 -8.23 20.46
C ALA A 241 19.78 -9.35 20.88
N GLU A 242 18.76 -9.65 20.09
CA GLU A 242 17.88 -10.80 20.32
C GLU A 242 18.58 -12.14 20.10
N ALA A 243 19.38 -12.26 19.04
CA ALA A 243 20.16 -13.48 18.75
C ALA A 243 21.17 -13.83 19.86
N PHE A 244 21.72 -12.81 20.53
CA PHE A 244 22.63 -12.97 21.67
C PHE A 244 21.91 -12.92 23.02
N ASN A 245 20.60 -12.69 23.04
CA ASN A 245 19.83 -12.68 24.26
C ASN A 245 19.76 -14.12 24.81
N PRO A 246 20.22 -14.37 26.04
CA PRO A 246 20.11 -15.69 26.65
C PRO A 246 18.67 -16.13 26.91
N THR A 247 17.76 -15.18 27.15
CA THR A 247 16.33 -15.37 27.35
C THR A 247 15.57 -14.57 26.29
N PRO A 248 15.64 -15.00 25.01
CA PRO A 248 14.96 -14.30 23.94
C PRO A 248 13.44 -14.39 24.17
N MET A 249 12.74 -13.33 23.79
CA MET A 249 11.29 -13.30 23.86
C MET A 249 10.75 -14.42 22.98
N ARG A 250 9.85 -15.24 23.53
CA ARG A 250 9.25 -16.36 22.81
C ARG A 250 7.81 -16.52 23.25
N VAL A 251 6.88 -16.53 22.32
CA VAL A 251 5.48 -16.87 22.59
C VAL A 251 5.09 -18.02 21.70
N ASN A 252 4.76 -19.15 22.31
CA ASN A 252 4.25 -20.32 21.62
C ASN A 252 2.73 -20.23 21.61
N LEU A 253 2.15 -20.10 20.42
CA LEU A 253 0.72 -19.97 20.21
C LEU A 253 0.16 -21.26 19.63
N ARG A 254 -1.03 -21.64 20.06
CA ARG A 254 -1.88 -22.62 19.38
C ARG A 254 -3.03 -21.87 18.73
N LEU A 255 -3.07 -21.85 17.41
CA LEU A 255 -4.11 -21.17 16.64
C LEU A 255 -5.29 -22.11 16.38
N GLU A 256 -6.49 -21.54 16.25
CA GLU A 256 -7.66 -22.29 15.74
C GLU A 256 -7.43 -22.68 14.27
N ASP A 257 -7.69 -23.94 13.92
CA ASP A 257 -7.56 -24.40 12.54
C ASP A 257 -8.62 -23.75 11.65
N SER A 258 -8.16 -23.02 10.64
CA SER A 258 -8.98 -22.34 9.65
C SER A 258 -8.27 -22.35 8.29
N PRO A 259 -8.99 -22.17 7.17
CA PRO A 259 -8.37 -22.05 5.85
C PRO A 259 -7.25 -21.01 5.81
N ASP A 260 -7.46 -19.84 6.42
CA ASP A 260 -6.49 -18.74 6.42
C ASP A 260 -5.25 -19.06 7.26
N VAL A 261 -5.42 -19.69 8.42
CA VAL A 261 -4.29 -20.17 9.23
C VAL A 261 -3.49 -21.23 8.48
N ARG A 262 -4.16 -22.11 7.71
CA ARG A 262 -3.45 -23.10 6.86
C ARG A 262 -2.75 -22.45 5.69
N ALA A 263 -3.31 -21.40 5.09
CA ALA A 263 -2.66 -20.61 4.04
C ALA A 263 -1.41 -19.90 4.57
N PHE A 264 -1.50 -19.31 5.77
CA PHE A 264 -0.38 -18.70 6.47
C PHE A 264 0.73 -19.72 6.76
N LEU A 265 0.42 -20.83 7.43
CA LEU A 265 1.41 -21.85 7.77
C LEU A 265 2.00 -22.53 6.51
N GLY A 266 1.19 -22.71 5.48
CA GLY A 266 1.57 -23.39 4.24
C GLY A 266 2.40 -22.53 3.30
N PHE A 267 1.98 -21.28 3.09
CA PHE A 267 2.49 -20.40 2.03
C PHE A 267 2.89 -19.01 2.52
N GLY A 268 2.76 -18.71 3.80
CA GLY A 268 3.16 -17.42 4.39
C GLY A 268 2.16 -16.29 4.18
N VAL A 269 0.94 -16.58 3.72
CA VAL A 269 -0.10 -15.59 3.39
C VAL A 269 -0.88 -15.21 4.65
N ALA A 270 -0.90 -13.92 4.97
CA ALA A 270 -1.64 -13.38 6.10
C ALA A 270 -3.15 -13.65 5.98
N PRO A 271 -3.83 -14.00 7.09
CA PRO A 271 -5.29 -13.96 7.16
C PRO A 271 -5.82 -12.54 6.94
N GLU A 272 -7.00 -12.39 6.32
CA GLU A 272 -7.66 -11.09 6.16
C GLU A 272 -8.10 -10.46 7.50
N SER A 273 -8.13 -11.24 8.57
CA SER A 273 -8.58 -10.80 9.89
C SER A 273 -7.84 -11.55 11.00
N PRO A 274 -7.69 -10.94 12.19
CA PRO A 274 -7.02 -11.56 13.32
C PRO A 274 -7.62 -12.93 13.72
N VAL A 275 -6.74 -13.92 13.89
CA VAL A 275 -7.11 -15.30 14.19
C VAL A 275 -7.17 -15.53 15.69
N SER A 276 -8.05 -16.43 16.14
CA SER A 276 -8.06 -16.82 17.56
C SER A 276 -6.93 -17.82 17.86
N GLY A 277 -6.39 -17.74 19.06
CA GLY A 277 -5.47 -18.74 19.57
C GLY A 277 -5.41 -18.79 21.09
N GLU A 278 -4.52 -19.64 21.59
CA GLU A 278 -4.22 -19.80 23.00
C GLU A 278 -2.70 -19.73 23.19
N VAL A 279 -2.25 -19.02 24.22
CA VAL A 279 -0.83 -19.02 24.61
C VAL A 279 -0.53 -20.35 25.30
N VAL A 280 0.32 -21.17 24.68
CA VAL A 280 0.74 -22.47 25.23
C VAL A 280 1.86 -22.30 26.23
N ASP A 281 2.82 -21.45 25.89
CA ASP A 281 3.98 -21.13 26.72
C ASP A 281 4.57 -19.79 26.26
N ALA A 282 5.14 -19.03 27.17
CA ALA A 282 5.73 -17.74 26.86
C ALA A 282 6.93 -17.42 27.77
N VAL A 283 8.03 -17.03 27.12
CA VAL A 283 9.19 -16.40 27.76
C VAL A 283 9.13 -14.92 27.39
N MET A 284 8.85 -14.07 28.37
CA MET A 284 8.70 -12.63 28.16
C MET A 284 9.91 -11.88 28.73
N PRO A 285 10.26 -10.70 28.18
CA PRO A 285 11.20 -9.80 28.85
C PRO A 285 10.70 -9.46 30.26
N PRO A 286 11.60 -9.22 31.23
CA PRO A 286 11.19 -8.95 32.60
C PRO A 286 10.18 -7.80 32.72
N GLY A 287 9.20 -7.97 33.60
CA GLY A 287 8.07 -7.05 33.82
C GLY A 287 6.97 -7.08 32.77
N LEU A 288 7.05 -7.98 31.81
CA LEU A 288 5.95 -8.35 30.94
C LEU A 288 5.44 -9.73 31.34
N THR A 289 4.12 -9.85 31.37
CA THR A 289 3.41 -11.12 31.56
C THR A 289 2.66 -11.42 30.28
N ALA A 290 2.78 -12.64 29.78
CA ALA A 290 1.94 -13.07 28.68
C ALA A 290 0.46 -13.08 29.11
N PRO A 291 -0.47 -12.74 28.21
CA PRO A 291 -1.90 -12.85 28.51
C PRO A 291 -2.28 -14.30 28.85
N GLU A 292 -3.09 -14.48 29.88
CA GLU A 292 -3.68 -15.78 30.22
C GLU A 292 -4.97 -15.99 29.44
N GLY A 293 -5.13 -17.16 28.82
CA GLY A 293 -6.36 -17.56 28.14
C GLY A 293 -6.40 -17.24 26.63
N PRO A 294 -7.61 -17.14 26.04
CA PRO A 294 -7.77 -16.96 24.60
C PRO A 294 -7.28 -15.59 24.14
N VAL A 295 -6.51 -15.58 23.05
CA VAL A 295 -5.93 -14.39 22.43
C VAL A 295 -6.40 -14.23 20.99
N LYS A 296 -6.36 -13.00 20.50
CA LYS A 296 -6.45 -12.68 19.07
C LYS A 296 -5.05 -12.37 18.56
N VAL A 297 -4.68 -12.97 17.43
CA VAL A 297 -3.35 -12.92 16.86
C VAL A 297 -3.47 -12.36 15.45
N ASP A 298 -2.78 -11.25 15.21
CA ASP A 298 -2.57 -10.72 13.88
C ASP A 298 -1.26 -11.31 13.31
N LEU A 299 -1.33 -11.81 12.08
CA LEU A 299 -0.24 -12.55 11.44
C LEU A 299 0.14 -11.83 10.15
N PRO A 300 1.31 -11.16 10.09
CA PRO A 300 1.74 -10.47 8.89
C PRO A 300 2.26 -11.45 7.84
N ASP A 301 2.16 -11.07 6.56
CA ASP A 301 2.72 -11.85 5.45
C ASP A 301 4.20 -12.20 5.71
N GLN A 302 4.56 -13.46 5.49
CA GLN A 302 5.95 -13.92 5.56
C GLN A 302 6.65 -13.62 4.24
N VAL A 303 6.81 -12.32 3.96
CA VAL A 303 7.40 -11.83 2.72
C VAL A 303 8.87 -12.20 2.63
N ILE A 304 9.25 -12.80 1.50
CA ILE A 304 10.64 -13.08 1.16
C ILE A 304 11.09 -12.20 -0.02
N PRO A 305 12.39 -11.91 -0.15
CA PRO A 305 12.90 -11.22 -1.32
C PRO A 305 12.52 -11.96 -2.60
N ASN A 306 11.85 -11.25 -3.51
CA ASN A 306 11.54 -11.80 -4.83
C ASN A 306 12.71 -11.60 -5.79
N SER A 307 12.94 -12.56 -6.67
CA SER A 307 14.02 -12.51 -7.66
C SER A 307 13.59 -11.86 -8.99
N TRP A 308 12.29 -11.68 -9.19
CA TRP A 308 11.73 -11.11 -10.42
C TRP A 308 11.07 -9.76 -10.12
N GLU A 309 11.53 -8.72 -10.80
CA GLU A 309 10.87 -7.40 -10.77
C GLU A 309 9.58 -7.45 -11.58
N ASN A 310 9.67 -7.95 -12.82
CA ASN A 310 8.54 -8.08 -13.75
C ASN A 310 8.54 -9.45 -14.43
N LEU A 311 7.35 -9.90 -14.83
CA LEU A 311 7.12 -11.11 -15.63
C LEU A 311 6.14 -10.80 -16.77
N GLU A 312 6.13 -11.60 -17.82
CA GLU A 312 5.18 -11.46 -18.92
C GLU A 312 4.13 -12.57 -18.87
N LEU A 313 2.86 -12.20 -18.99
CA LEU A 313 1.74 -13.11 -19.18
C LEU A 313 1.40 -13.15 -20.66
N HIS A 314 1.68 -14.29 -21.30
CA HIS A 314 1.44 -14.54 -22.71
C HIS A 314 0.15 -15.33 -22.87
N MET A 315 -0.78 -14.83 -23.69
CA MET A 315 -2.05 -15.50 -23.96
C MET A 315 -2.07 -16.09 -25.38
N THR A 316 -2.42 -17.37 -25.44
CA THR A 316 -2.59 -18.10 -26.70
C THR A 316 -3.95 -18.80 -26.72
N ARG A 317 -4.50 -18.93 -27.92
CA ARG A 317 -5.75 -19.66 -28.12
C ARG A 317 -5.48 -21.16 -28.20
N ILE A 318 -6.28 -21.96 -27.51
CA ILE A 318 -6.23 -23.42 -27.61
C ILE A 318 -6.76 -23.82 -28.99
N LYS A 319 -5.88 -24.30 -29.88
CA LYS A 319 -6.24 -24.92 -31.16
C LYS A 319 -5.79 -26.37 -31.17
N GLU A 320 -6.64 -27.30 -31.62
CA GLU A 320 -6.23 -28.68 -31.88
C GLU A 320 -5.32 -28.73 -33.12
N GLY A 321 -4.03 -29.05 -32.92
CA GLY A 321 -3.13 -29.48 -34.01
C GLY A 321 -2.43 -28.39 -34.84
N GLU A 322 -2.59 -27.10 -34.53
CA GLU A 322 -1.85 -26.00 -35.17
C GLU A 322 -0.90 -25.30 -34.17
N GLN A 323 0.17 -24.68 -34.69
CA GLN A 323 1.02 -23.80 -33.90
C GLN A 323 0.18 -22.64 -33.35
N ALA A 324 0.24 -22.45 -32.03
CA ALA A 324 -0.36 -21.30 -31.37
C ALA A 324 0.24 -20.01 -31.95
N GLU A 325 -0.61 -19.13 -32.50
CA GLU A 325 -0.22 -17.75 -32.77
C GLU A 325 -0.39 -16.96 -31.46
N ASP A 326 0.70 -16.35 -30.98
CA ASP A 326 0.69 -15.44 -29.83
C ASP A 326 -0.31 -14.32 -30.10
N SER A 327 -1.35 -14.20 -29.26
CA SER A 327 -2.45 -13.26 -29.55
C SER A 327 -2.42 -12.00 -28.68
N ALA A 328 -1.83 -12.06 -27.48
CA ALA A 328 -1.61 -10.87 -26.63
C ALA A 328 -0.59 -11.13 -25.52
N VAL A 329 0.08 -10.06 -25.05
CA VAL A 329 1.04 -10.09 -23.94
C VAL A 329 0.79 -8.89 -23.04
N ILE A 330 0.85 -9.10 -21.72
CA ILE A 330 0.88 -8.04 -20.71
C ILE A 330 2.04 -8.26 -19.72
N GLU A 331 2.59 -7.16 -19.21
CA GLU A 331 3.66 -7.19 -18.21
C GLU A 331 3.06 -7.15 -16.80
N LEU A 332 3.31 -8.19 -16.02
CA LEU A 332 2.99 -8.30 -14.61
C LEU A 332 4.12 -7.67 -13.79
N SER A 333 3.73 -6.89 -12.78
CA SER A 333 4.66 -6.21 -11.88
C SER A 333 4.09 -6.16 -10.46
N GLY A 334 4.87 -5.58 -9.54
CA GLY A 334 4.45 -5.38 -8.15
C GLY A 334 4.29 -6.69 -7.39
N PHE A 335 5.14 -7.68 -7.69
CA PHE A 335 5.04 -8.99 -7.09
C PHE A 335 5.37 -8.97 -5.60
N VAL A 336 4.47 -9.54 -4.81
CA VAL A 336 4.72 -9.90 -3.40
C VAL A 336 4.87 -11.41 -3.34
N THR A 337 5.97 -11.88 -2.76
CA THR A 337 6.23 -13.31 -2.58
C THR A 337 6.26 -13.64 -1.10
N THR A 338 5.38 -14.55 -0.68
CA THR A 338 5.35 -15.10 0.66
C THR A 338 5.84 -16.55 0.67
N GLU A 339 6.36 -16.99 1.81
CA GLU A 339 6.84 -18.37 1.97
C GLU A 339 6.41 -18.99 3.29
N GLY A 340 5.96 -20.24 3.22
CA GLY A 340 5.59 -21.05 4.38
C GLY A 340 6.21 -22.45 4.33
N ALA A 341 5.71 -23.34 5.18
CA ALA A 341 6.26 -24.68 5.33
C ALA A 341 6.06 -25.58 4.10
N VAL A 342 4.94 -25.38 3.38
CA VAL A 342 4.54 -26.21 2.23
C VAL A 342 5.12 -25.67 0.92
N GLY A 343 5.23 -24.35 0.81
CA GLY A 343 5.51 -23.71 -0.45
C GLY A 343 5.62 -22.20 -0.39
N LYS A 344 5.50 -21.58 -1.56
CA LYS A 344 5.53 -20.12 -1.73
C LYS A 344 4.28 -19.68 -2.47
N GLN A 345 3.78 -18.49 -2.17
CA GLN A 345 2.77 -17.83 -3.00
C GLN A 345 3.35 -16.53 -3.56
N MET A 346 3.05 -16.23 -4.81
CA MET A 346 3.46 -15.00 -5.48
C MET A 346 2.25 -14.34 -6.11
N VAL A 347 1.98 -13.10 -5.74
CA VAL A 347 0.83 -12.32 -6.22
C VAL A 347 1.34 -11.11 -6.97
N GLY A 348 0.89 -10.93 -8.21
CA GLY A 348 1.25 -9.78 -9.04
C GLY A 348 0.08 -9.33 -9.92
N SER A 349 0.24 -8.21 -10.61
CA SER A 349 -0.85 -7.68 -11.44
C SER A 349 -0.36 -6.84 -12.61
N SER A 350 -1.23 -6.64 -13.59
CA SER A 350 -1.08 -5.71 -14.70
C SER A 350 -2.43 -5.03 -14.97
N GLY A 351 -2.53 -3.74 -14.64
CA GLY A 351 -3.78 -2.97 -14.80
C GLY A 351 -5.00 -3.65 -14.16
N ALA A 352 -5.90 -4.18 -14.98
CA ALA A 352 -7.14 -4.84 -14.58
C ALA A 352 -7.01 -6.35 -14.26
N VAL A 353 -5.86 -6.97 -14.54
CA VAL A 353 -5.65 -8.42 -14.34
C VAL A 353 -4.71 -8.65 -13.17
N GLY A 354 -5.15 -9.47 -12.22
CA GLY A 354 -4.34 -10.02 -11.14
C GLY A 354 -4.01 -11.49 -11.38
N VAL A 355 -2.86 -11.91 -10.87
CA VAL A 355 -2.36 -13.29 -10.98
C VAL A 355 -1.86 -13.75 -9.62
N THR A 356 -2.27 -14.94 -9.21
CA THR A 356 -1.77 -15.65 -8.04
C THR A 356 -1.10 -16.94 -8.48
N LEU A 357 0.17 -17.09 -8.12
CA LEU A 357 0.98 -18.28 -8.35
C LEU A 357 1.28 -18.97 -7.03
N THR A 358 0.84 -20.20 -6.88
CA THR A 358 1.13 -21.01 -5.68
C THR A 358 2.07 -22.14 -6.06
N PHE A 359 3.28 -22.17 -5.50
CA PHE A 359 4.30 -23.20 -5.74
C PHE A 359 4.37 -24.17 -4.57
N HIS A 360 4.22 -25.47 -4.83
CA HIS A 360 4.39 -26.53 -3.84
C HIS A 360 5.80 -27.11 -3.88
N ARG A 361 6.42 -27.30 -2.71
CA ARG A 361 7.74 -27.96 -2.63
C ARG A 361 7.62 -29.48 -2.79
N HIS A 362 6.63 -30.11 -2.16
CA HIS A 362 6.45 -31.56 -2.16
C HIS A 362 4.96 -31.99 -2.12
N PRO A 363 4.46 -32.72 -3.14
CA PRO A 363 5.10 -32.94 -4.45
C PRO A 363 5.33 -31.61 -5.17
N LEU A 364 6.32 -31.55 -6.06
CA LEU A 364 6.57 -30.36 -6.86
C LEU A 364 5.38 -30.10 -7.78
N GLY A 365 4.86 -28.88 -7.75
CA GLY A 365 3.71 -28.47 -8.56
C GLY A 365 3.44 -26.98 -8.41
N TYR A 366 2.55 -26.46 -9.26
CA TYR A 366 2.09 -25.09 -9.18
C TYR A 366 0.58 -25.00 -9.43
N ILE A 367 -0.02 -23.93 -8.94
CA ILE A 367 -1.38 -23.50 -9.26
C ILE A 367 -1.27 -22.07 -9.78
N LEU A 368 -1.97 -21.79 -10.87
CA LEU A 368 -2.07 -20.46 -11.47
C LEU A 368 -3.54 -20.04 -11.48
N ASP A 369 -3.84 -18.97 -10.76
CA ASP A 369 -5.14 -18.34 -10.72
C ASP A 369 -5.07 -16.92 -11.29
N THR A 370 -6.12 -16.51 -12.00
CA THR A 370 -6.28 -15.15 -12.54
C THR A 370 -7.55 -14.53 -12.01
N TRP A 371 -7.55 -13.24 -11.75
CA TRP A 371 -8.69 -12.54 -11.15
C TRP A 371 -8.75 -11.07 -11.60
N ALA A 372 -9.93 -10.46 -11.48
CA ALA A 372 -10.15 -9.05 -11.84
C ALA A 372 -9.71 -8.11 -10.72
N LYS A 373 -8.80 -7.20 -11.02
CA LYS A 373 -8.31 -6.18 -10.09
C LYS A 373 -9.18 -4.92 -10.16
N GLN A 374 -9.42 -4.30 -9.00
CA GLN A 374 -10.12 -3.02 -8.95
C GLN A 374 -9.33 -1.93 -9.68
N ILE A 375 -9.98 -1.24 -10.61
CA ILE A 375 -9.39 -0.22 -11.49
C ILE A 375 -9.88 1.20 -11.22
N ALA A 376 -10.83 1.37 -10.29
CA ALA A 376 -11.33 2.70 -9.89
C ALA A 376 -10.17 3.65 -9.51
N GLY A 377 -10.22 4.88 -10.00
CA GLY A 377 -9.18 5.89 -9.78
C GLY A 377 -7.94 5.76 -10.69
N ALA A 378 -7.80 4.67 -11.46
CA ALA A 378 -6.71 4.52 -12.42
C ALA A 378 -6.84 5.51 -13.59
N ALA A 379 -5.72 5.79 -14.26
CA ALA A 379 -5.76 6.54 -15.51
C ALA A 379 -6.24 5.62 -16.65
N PRO A 380 -7.23 6.03 -17.48
CA PRO A 380 -7.83 5.16 -18.50
C PRO A 380 -6.81 4.49 -19.44
N HIS A 381 -5.81 5.24 -19.92
CA HIS A 381 -4.78 4.72 -20.82
C HIS A 381 -3.86 3.66 -20.19
N GLN A 382 -3.75 3.61 -18.86
CA GLN A 382 -2.92 2.62 -18.16
C GLN A 382 -3.60 1.26 -18.03
N VAL A 383 -4.94 1.21 -18.10
CA VAL A 383 -5.73 -0.03 -17.89
C VAL A 383 -6.34 -0.57 -19.18
N GLN A 384 -6.38 0.22 -20.26
CA GLN A 384 -7.02 -0.17 -21.53
C GLN A 384 -6.49 -1.50 -22.08
N GLN A 385 -5.17 -1.68 -22.16
CA GLN A 385 -4.58 -2.90 -22.71
C GLN A 385 -4.88 -4.13 -21.84
N SER A 386 -4.79 -3.98 -20.52
CA SER A 386 -5.14 -5.07 -19.60
C SER A 386 -6.63 -5.43 -19.61
N LEU A 387 -7.52 -4.48 -19.88
CA LEU A 387 -8.96 -4.75 -20.00
C LEU A 387 -9.27 -5.50 -21.30
N LEU A 388 -8.69 -5.09 -22.43
CA LEU A 388 -8.78 -5.83 -23.69
C LEU A 388 -8.24 -7.26 -23.56
N PHE A 389 -7.14 -7.42 -22.83
CA PHE A 389 -6.58 -8.73 -22.50
C PHE A 389 -7.57 -9.53 -21.64
N ALA A 390 -8.14 -8.93 -20.59
CA ALA A 390 -9.08 -9.57 -19.67
C ALA A 390 -10.36 -10.06 -20.37
N THR A 391 -10.93 -9.27 -21.29
CA THR A 391 -12.11 -9.66 -22.08
C THR A 391 -11.87 -10.97 -22.84
N GLN A 392 -10.67 -11.15 -23.40
CA GLN A 392 -10.32 -12.38 -24.13
C GLN A 392 -9.91 -13.51 -23.18
N LEU A 393 -9.20 -13.20 -22.10
CA LEU A 393 -8.68 -14.16 -21.12
C LEU A 393 -9.79 -15.05 -20.56
N TRP A 394 -10.90 -14.44 -20.16
CA TRP A 394 -12.01 -15.14 -19.50
C TRP A 394 -13.13 -15.57 -20.45
N SER A 395 -13.04 -15.28 -21.76
CA SER A 395 -14.05 -15.67 -22.75
C SER A 395 -14.05 -17.18 -23.10
N GLY A 396 -13.18 -17.98 -22.47
CA GLY A 396 -13.03 -19.41 -22.73
C GLY A 396 -12.10 -19.75 -23.91
N GLY A 397 -11.51 -20.96 -23.85
CA GLY A 397 -10.64 -21.49 -24.91
C GLY A 397 -9.24 -20.86 -24.98
N GLN A 398 -8.82 -20.14 -23.93
CA GLN A 398 -7.49 -19.56 -23.81
C GLN A 398 -6.60 -20.38 -22.88
N GLN A 399 -5.30 -20.30 -23.11
CA GLN A 399 -4.28 -20.74 -22.18
C GLN A 399 -3.25 -19.61 -22.03
N VAL A 400 -2.62 -19.56 -20.86
CA VAL A 400 -1.60 -18.57 -20.56
C VAL A 400 -0.28 -19.21 -20.17
N GLU A 401 0.80 -18.53 -20.50
CA GLU A 401 2.17 -18.89 -20.14
C GLU A 401 2.80 -17.70 -19.41
N ILE A 402 3.60 -17.95 -18.37
CA ILE A 402 4.37 -16.90 -17.68
C ILE A 402 5.83 -17.03 -18.03
N ARG A 403 6.42 -15.94 -18.50
CA ARG A 403 7.82 -15.87 -18.94
C ARG A 403 8.57 -14.77 -18.20
N VAL A 404 9.88 -14.97 -18.04
CA VAL A 404 10.79 -13.84 -17.77
C VAL A 404 10.84 -12.97 -19.03
N PRO A 405 10.80 -11.63 -18.94
CA PRO A 405 10.90 -10.77 -20.11
C PRO A 405 12.15 -11.10 -20.94
N HIS A 406 11.95 -11.40 -22.23
CA HIS A 406 13.00 -11.89 -23.15
C HIS A 406 13.78 -13.13 -22.67
N GLY A 407 13.22 -13.91 -21.74
CA GLY A 407 13.86 -15.02 -21.07
C GLY A 407 13.04 -16.32 -21.15
N PRO A 408 13.38 -17.31 -20.32
CA PRO A 408 12.70 -18.60 -20.33
C PRO A 408 11.30 -18.55 -19.70
N THR A 409 10.53 -19.59 -20.01
CA THR A 409 9.25 -19.91 -19.38
C THR A 409 9.42 -20.25 -17.89
N VAL A 410 8.60 -19.62 -17.05
CA VAL A 410 8.46 -19.91 -15.62
C VAL A 410 7.28 -20.86 -15.40
N ILE A 411 6.13 -20.55 -15.99
CA ILE A 411 4.92 -21.38 -15.96
C ILE A 411 4.56 -21.76 -17.39
N PRO A 412 4.51 -23.06 -17.75
CA PRO A 412 4.17 -23.48 -19.10
C PRO A 412 2.71 -23.16 -19.45
N PRO A 413 2.32 -23.26 -20.73
CA PRO A 413 0.95 -23.00 -21.16
C PRO A 413 -0.09 -23.76 -20.31
N THR A 414 -0.91 -22.99 -19.61
CA THR A 414 -1.89 -23.45 -18.63
C THR A 414 -3.28 -22.96 -19.05
N PRO A 415 -4.26 -23.85 -19.25
CA PRO A 415 -5.62 -23.45 -19.59
C PRO A 415 -6.23 -22.54 -18.53
N VAL A 416 -6.94 -21.50 -18.98
CA VAL A 416 -7.69 -20.60 -18.10
C VAL A 416 -9.16 -20.99 -18.13
N ALA A 417 -9.80 -21.00 -16.96
CA ALA A 417 -11.23 -21.28 -16.86
C ALA A 417 -12.05 -20.15 -17.50
N GLU A 418 -13.13 -20.54 -18.17
CA GLU A 418 -14.12 -19.58 -18.69
C GLU A 418 -14.88 -18.94 -17.52
N ASP A 419 -15.00 -17.61 -17.56
CA ASP A 419 -15.79 -16.83 -16.62
C ASP A 419 -16.50 -15.70 -17.41
N VAL A 420 -17.74 -16.00 -17.82
CA VAL A 420 -18.53 -15.11 -18.68
C VAL A 420 -18.82 -13.77 -17.99
N ASP A 421 -19.09 -13.78 -16.69
CA ASP A 421 -19.41 -12.57 -15.93
C ASP A 421 -18.19 -11.63 -15.87
N LEU A 422 -16.99 -12.19 -15.64
CA LEU A 422 -15.75 -11.40 -15.67
C LEU A 422 -15.42 -10.90 -17.08
N ALA A 423 -15.66 -11.69 -18.11
CA ALA A 423 -15.42 -11.30 -19.50
C ALA A 423 -16.34 -10.14 -19.95
N GLU A 424 -17.65 -10.23 -19.66
CA GLU A 424 -18.63 -9.19 -19.96
C GLU A 424 -18.33 -7.91 -19.18
N SER A 425 -18.01 -8.03 -17.88
CA SER A 425 -17.59 -6.89 -17.06
C SER A 425 -16.33 -6.20 -17.60
N ALA A 426 -15.33 -6.97 -18.04
CA ALA A 426 -14.13 -6.41 -18.65
C ALA A 426 -14.42 -5.69 -19.98
N ASP A 427 -15.36 -6.19 -20.79
CA ASP A 427 -15.79 -5.54 -22.04
C ASP A 427 -16.52 -4.22 -21.77
N ASP A 428 -17.46 -4.21 -20.82
CA ASP A 428 -18.18 -3.00 -20.40
C ASP A 428 -17.21 -1.90 -19.92
N TRP A 429 -16.26 -2.27 -19.06
CA TRP A 429 -15.21 -1.36 -18.58
C TRP A 429 -14.24 -0.95 -19.69
N THR A 430 -13.97 -1.81 -20.67
CA THR A 430 -13.19 -1.46 -21.86
C THR A 430 -13.86 -0.32 -22.62
N GLN A 431 -15.18 -0.42 -22.87
CA GLN A 431 -15.91 0.63 -23.58
C GLN A 431 -15.91 1.96 -22.81
N ILE A 432 -16.15 1.92 -21.49
CA ILE A 432 -16.09 3.11 -20.63
C ILE A 432 -14.70 3.76 -20.70
N VAL A 433 -13.63 2.96 -20.60
CA VAL A 433 -12.25 3.46 -20.68
C VAL A 433 -11.94 4.07 -22.04
N GLN A 434 -12.41 3.47 -23.14
CA GLN A 434 -12.26 4.04 -24.49
C GLN A 434 -12.99 5.37 -24.64
N ASP A 435 -14.20 5.50 -24.10
CA ASP A 435 -14.97 6.75 -24.10
C ASP A 435 -14.24 7.83 -23.28
N LEU A 436 -13.70 7.48 -22.10
CA LEU A 436 -12.88 8.39 -21.29
C LEU A 436 -11.62 8.88 -22.02
N ILE A 437 -10.89 7.98 -22.70
CA ILE A 437 -9.70 8.34 -23.48
C ILE A 437 -10.06 9.30 -24.61
N THR A 438 -11.18 9.06 -25.27
CA THR A 438 -11.71 9.91 -26.34
C THR A 438 -12.02 11.31 -25.83
N VAL A 439 -12.76 11.40 -24.72
CA VAL A 439 -13.21 12.68 -24.15
C VAL A 439 -12.07 13.46 -23.47
N GLN A 440 -11.06 12.80 -22.91
CA GLN A 440 -9.90 13.44 -22.26
C GLN A 440 -9.23 14.51 -23.13
N ARG A 441 -9.23 14.34 -24.46
CA ARG A 441 -8.62 15.30 -25.41
C ARG A 441 -9.28 16.68 -25.39
N TRP A 442 -10.49 16.76 -24.86
CA TRP A 442 -11.33 17.95 -24.86
C TRP A 442 -11.47 18.58 -23.48
N THR A 443 -10.74 18.11 -22.47
CA THR A 443 -10.73 18.71 -21.14
C THR A 443 -9.34 18.69 -20.53
N PRO A 444 -8.90 19.77 -19.86
CA PRO A 444 -7.62 19.78 -19.14
C PRO A 444 -7.71 19.02 -17.80
N VAL A 445 -8.92 18.67 -17.35
CA VAL A 445 -9.13 17.90 -16.12
C VAL A 445 -8.74 16.44 -16.39
N PRO A 446 -7.78 15.86 -15.65
CA PRO A 446 -7.43 14.45 -15.80
C PRO A 446 -8.63 13.56 -15.42
N LEU A 447 -9.15 12.82 -16.39
CA LEU A 447 -10.21 11.86 -16.20
C LEU A 447 -9.64 10.57 -15.61
N LYS A 448 -10.38 10.01 -14.66
CA LYS A 448 -10.07 8.75 -13.98
C LYS A 448 -11.18 7.75 -14.21
N VAL A 449 -10.86 6.47 -14.10
CA VAL A 449 -11.87 5.40 -14.12
C VAL A 449 -12.80 5.60 -12.91
N PRO A 450 -14.13 5.69 -13.11
CA PRO A 450 -15.06 5.94 -12.02
C PRO A 450 -15.16 4.75 -11.07
N HIS A 451 -15.67 4.97 -9.86
CA HIS A 451 -15.85 3.90 -8.87
C HIS A 451 -17.00 2.97 -9.23
N ARG A 452 -17.99 3.48 -9.98
CA ARG A 452 -19.18 2.73 -10.43
C ARG A 452 -19.58 3.20 -11.82
N GLY A 453 -20.11 2.27 -12.63
CA GLY A 453 -20.75 2.60 -13.90
C GLY A 453 -22.21 2.99 -13.69
N ASP A 454 -22.49 4.20 -13.20
CA ASP A 454 -23.88 4.70 -13.17
C ASP A 454 -24.39 4.84 -14.62
N GLY A 455 -25.51 4.19 -14.94
CA GLY A 455 -26.04 4.16 -16.31
C GLY A 455 -26.30 5.55 -16.90
N THR A 456 -26.62 6.54 -16.08
CA THR A 456 -26.81 7.93 -16.54
C THR A 456 -25.48 8.63 -16.82
N GLU A 457 -24.48 8.45 -15.96
CA GLU A 457 -23.13 8.97 -16.15
C GLU A 457 -22.46 8.34 -17.38
N VAL A 458 -22.55 7.01 -17.50
CA VAL A 458 -22.01 6.24 -18.64
C VAL A 458 -22.70 6.66 -19.95
N ALA A 459 -24.02 6.85 -19.95
CA ALA A 459 -24.73 7.33 -21.15
C ALA A 459 -24.31 8.76 -21.54
N SER A 460 -24.11 9.65 -20.56
CA SER A 460 -23.62 11.01 -20.81
C SER A 460 -22.19 11.00 -21.37
N LEU A 461 -21.32 10.16 -20.83
CA LEU A 461 -19.94 9.97 -21.29
C LEU A 461 -19.92 9.43 -22.73
N ARG A 462 -20.70 8.38 -23.00
CA ARG A 462 -20.79 7.77 -24.33
C ARG A 462 -21.30 8.75 -25.38
N ARG A 463 -22.32 9.56 -25.03
CA ARG A 463 -22.80 10.65 -25.90
C ARG A 463 -21.69 11.65 -26.20
N ALA A 464 -20.91 12.06 -25.19
CA ALA A 464 -19.80 12.99 -25.40
C ALA A 464 -18.72 12.39 -26.30
N ALA A 465 -18.34 11.13 -26.08
CA ALA A 465 -17.38 10.41 -26.91
C ALA A 465 -17.85 10.34 -28.38
N GLU A 466 -19.09 9.91 -28.61
CA GLU A 466 -19.70 9.83 -29.96
C GLU A 466 -19.67 11.18 -30.68
N LEU A 467 -20.09 12.26 -30.01
CA LEU A 467 -20.11 13.61 -30.61
C LEU A 467 -18.70 14.13 -30.93
N THR A 468 -17.71 13.78 -30.13
CA THR A 468 -16.32 14.22 -30.35
C THR A 468 -15.59 13.43 -31.44
N MET A 469 -16.11 12.25 -31.81
CA MET A 469 -15.57 11.43 -32.91
C MET A 469 -16.33 11.59 -34.23
N ALA A 470 -17.55 12.12 -34.20
CA ALA A 470 -18.38 12.23 -35.39
C ALA A 470 -17.92 13.37 -36.32
N ASP A 471 -17.67 13.04 -37.59
CA ASP A 471 -17.44 14.02 -38.66
C ASP A 471 -18.75 14.53 -39.29
N GLU A 472 -19.85 13.80 -39.11
CA GLU A 472 -21.18 14.13 -39.62
C GLU A 472 -22.18 14.37 -38.46
N PRO A 473 -23.28 15.12 -38.68
CA PRO A 473 -24.26 15.36 -37.62
C PRO A 473 -24.93 14.07 -37.13
N VAL A 474 -24.92 13.85 -35.82
CA VAL A 474 -25.56 12.70 -35.15
C VAL A 474 -27.03 13.03 -34.87
N ALA A 475 -27.95 12.19 -35.35
CA ALA A 475 -29.39 12.38 -35.12
C ALA A 475 -29.84 11.69 -33.82
N ARG A 476 -30.60 12.39 -32.97
CA ARG A 476 -31.19 11.84 -31.74
C ARG A 476 -32.64 12.24 -31.55
N SER A 477 -33.40 11.41 -30.85
CA SER A 477 -34.69 11.78 -30.28
C SER A 477 -34.49 12.71 -29.07
N TRP A 478 -35.47 13.55 -28.80
CA TRP A 478 -35.46 14.49 -27.68
C TRP A 478 -36.90 14.85 -27.31
N ASP A 479 -37.14 15.24 -26.06
CA ASP A 479 -38.50 15.53 -25.58
C ASP A 479 -38.82 17.02 -25.60
N SER A 480 -38.02 17.81 -24.87
CA SER A 480 -38.15 19.26 -24.83
C SER A 480 -36.90 19.88 -24.22
N PHE A 481 -36.67 21.17 -24.47
CA PHE A 481 -35.73 21.96 -23.67
C PHE A 481 -36.19 23.41 -23.57
N ARG A 482 -35.71 24.08 -22.50
CA ARG A 482 -36.03 25.47 -22.17
C ARG A 482 -34.99 26.41 -22.76
N ILE A 483 -35.45 27.41 -23.50
CA ILE A 483 -34.64 28.47 -24.09
C ILE A 483 -34.84 29.74 -23.27
N VAL A 484 -33.76 30.36 -22.80
CA VAL A 484 -33.80 31.68 -22.17
C VAL A 484 -33.81 32.75 -23.26
N GLN A 485 -34.80 33.63 -23.23
CA GLN A 485 -34.96 34.73 -24.18
C GLN A 485 -34.38 36.02 -23.57
N HIS A 486 -33.28 36.51 -24.14
CA HIS A 486 -32.75 37.83 -23.79
C HIS A 486 -33.60 38.99 -24.37
N HIS A 487 -34.43 38.70 -25.36
CA HIS A 487 -35.44 39.60 -25.91
C HIS A 487 -36.84 38.97 -25.73
N PRO A 488 -37.64 39.40 -24.74
CA PRO A 488 -38.91 38.76 -24.38
C PRO A 488 -40.03 38.96 -25.43
N ASP A 489 -39.77 39.69 -26.52
CA ASP A 489 -40.77 40.10 -27.51
C ASP A 489 -40.79 39.24 -28.79
N VAL A 490 -40.15 38.06 -28.80
CA VAL A 490 -40.23 37.13 -29.95
C VAL A 490 -41.26 36.04 -29.66
N PRO A 491 -42.54 36.21 -30.08
CA PRO A 491 -43.54 35.16 -29.96
C PRO A 491 -43.21 34.03 -30.95
N MET A 492 -42.88 32.84 -30.42
CA MET A 492 -42.72 31.63 -31.23
C MET A 492 -44.10 31.00 -31.53
N ALA A 493 -44.88 31.63 -32.40
CA ALA A 493 -46.12 31.05 -32.91
C ALA A 493 -45.87 30.16 -34.14
N GLY A 494 -46.55 29.02 -34.24
CA GLY A 494 -46.39 28.06 -35.34
C GLY A 494 -45.13 27.19 -35.24
N GLU A 495 -44.72 26.59 -36.35
CA GLU A 495 -43.54 25.73 -36.43
C GLU A 495 -42.26 26.52 -36.71
N TRP A 496 -41.18 26.16 -36.03
CA TRP A 496 -39.89 26.82 -36.11
C TRP A 496 -38.75 25.83 -36.36
N GLU A 497 -37.66 26.34 -36.91
CA GLU A 497 -36.38 25.68 -36.97
C GLU A 497 -35.42 26.40 -36.02
N LEU A 498 -34.67 25.63 -35.23
CA LEU A 498 -33.72 26.15 -34.26
C LEU A 498 -32.32 25.62 -34.49
N LEU A 499 -31.34 26.51 -34.30
CA LEU A 499 -29.93 26.17 -34.11
C LEU A 499 -29.52 26.63 -32.71
N VAL A 500 -29.23 25.67 -31.85
CA VAL A 500 -28.80 25.91 -30.47
C VAL A 500 -27.30 25.61 -30.37
N PHE A 501 -26.55 26.49 -29.73
CA PHE A 501 -25.14 26.29 -29.43
C PHE A 501 -24.99 26.13 -27.92
N SER A 502 -24.52 24.97 -27.47
CA SER A 502 -24.36 24.67 -26.04
C SER A 502 -23.01 24.04 -25.78
N GLY A 503 -22.42 24.39 -24.63
CA GLY A 503 -21.30 23.63 -24.08
C GLY A 503 -21.77 22.23 -23.69
N ILE A 504 -20.86 21.27 -23.70
CA ILE A 504 -21.13 19.91 -23.25
C ILE A 504 -20.36 19.63 -21.97
N SER A 505 -21.03 19.00 -21.01
CA SER A 505 -20.45 18.52 -19.77
C SER A 505 -20.78 17.05 -19.58
N ILE A 506 -19.88 16.32 -18.94
CA ILE A 506 -20.12 14.97 -18.46
C ILE A 506 -20.19 14.97 -16.93
N THR A 507 -20.85 13.98 -16.35
CA THR A 507 -20.83 13.73 -14.90
C THR A 507 -20.09 12.43 -14.65
N LEU A 508 -19.13 12.43 -13.72
CA LEU A 508 -18.39 11.25 -13.28
C LEU A 508 -18.21 11.28 -11.77
N ASP A 509 -18.58 10.19 -11.08
CA ASP A 509 -18.55 10.07 -9.62
C ASP A 509 -19.22 11.28 -8.91
N GLY A 510 -20.35 11.75 -9.47
CA GLY A 510 -21.10 12.90 -8.96
C GLY A 510 -20.46 14.28 -9.23
N ARG A 511 -19.35 14.35 -9.99
CA ARG A 511 -18.70 15.60 -10.38
C ARG A 511 -19.01 15.95 -11.83
N GLN A 512 -19.52 17.16 -12.05
CA GLN A 512 -19.68 17.72 -13.40
C GLN A 512 -18.34 18.22 -13.94
N ILE A 513 -18.02 17.84 -15.18
CA ILE A 513 -16.79 18.19 -15.89
C ILE A 513 -17.18 18.79 -17.24
N ASP A 514 -16.86 20.06 -17.42
CA ASP A 514 -17.07 20.77 -18.68
C ASP A 514 -16.00 20.37 -19.71
N LEU A 515 -16.43 20.17 -20.94
CA LEU A 515 -15.55 19.95 -22.07
C LEU A 515 -15.37 21.27 -22.84
N ASN A 516 -14.17 21.52 -23.33
CA ASN A 516 -13.82 22.71 -24.12
C ASN A 516 -14.30 22.61 -25.57
N VAL A 517 -15.57 22.24 -25.77
CA VAL A 517 -16.20 22.13 -27.08
C VAL A 517 -17.62 22.68 -27.06
N THR A 518 -18.05 23.19 -28.21
CA THR A 518 -19.41 23.65 -28.45
C THR A 518 -20.12 22.62 -29.33
N VAL A 519 -21.33 22.22 -28.94
CA VAL A 519 -22.22 21.40 -29.76
C VAL A 519 -23.25 22.31 -30.42
N GLN A 520 -23.34 22.23 -31.75
CA GLN A 520 -24.43 22.81 -32.51
C GLN A 520 -25.56 21.77 -32.63
N GLN A 521 -26.73 22.11 -32.09
CA GLN A 521 -27.93 21.29 -32.15
C GLN A 521 -28.91 21.92 -33.14
N HIS A 522 -29.17 21.22 -34.24
CA HIS A 522 -30.11 21.62 -35.28
C HIS A 522 -31.44 20.91 -35.08
N CYS A 523 -32.43 21.65 -34.57
CA CYS A 523 -33.79 21.18 -34.41
C CYS A 523 -34.59 21.61 -35.64
N VAL A 524 -34.81 20.66 -36.56
CA VAL A 524 -35.35 20.94 -37.90
C VAL A 524 -36.80 21.43 -37.83
N ARG A 525 -37.58 20.97 -36.85
CA ARG A 525 -39.00 21.33 -36.69
C ARG A 525 -39.43 21.25 -35.23
N VAL A 526 -39.77 22.40 -34.66
CA VAL A 526 -40.17 22.55 -33.25
C VAL A 526 -41.44 23.38 -33.11
N GLU A 527 -42.16 23.18 -32.02
CA GLU A 527 -43.25 24.05 -31.60
C GLU A 527 -43.05 24.49 -30.14
N ALA A 528 -43.53 25.70 -29.82
CA ALA A 528 -43.54 26.19 -28.44
C ALA A 528 -44.71 25.59 -27.67
N ILE A 529 -44.44 25.01 -26.50
CA ILE A 529 -45.45 24.43 -25.62
C ILE A 529 -45.71 25.27 -24.37
N GLU A 530 -44.75 26.10 -23.98
CA GLU A 530 -44.85 27.00 -22.84
C GLU A 530 -44.07 28.28 -23.15
N THR A 531 -44.67 29.44 -22.85
CA THR A 531 -44.02 30.74 -22.96
C THR A 531 -44.20 31.50 -21.65
N GLY A 532 -43.13 32.12 -21.17
CA GLY A 532 -43.18 32.97 -19.99
C GLY A 532 -42.18 34.12 -20.09
N PRO A 533 -42.12 35.01 -19.08
CA PRO A 533 -41.28 36.19 -19.13
C PRO A 533 -39.80 35.80 -19.26
N GLY A 534 -39.22 36.00 -20.45
CA GLY A 534 -37.81 35.69 -20.73
C GLY A 534 -37.51 34.22 -20.99
N TYR A 535 -38.50 33.37 -21.30
CA TYR A 535 -38.23 31.99 -21.72
C TYR A 535 -39.31 31.38 -22.62
N VAL A 536 -38.91 30.36 -23.39
CA VAL A 536 -39.80 29.49 -24.16
C VAL A 536 -39.36 28.03 -24.00
N VAL A 537 -40.31 27.13 -23.81
CA VAL A 537 -40.09 25.68 -23.85
C VAL A 537 -40.55 25.15 -25.19
N VAL A 538 -39.68 24.44 -25.88
CA VAL A 538 -39.95 23.87 -27.21
C VAL A 538 -39.86 22.36 -27.17
N ARG A 539 -40.61 21.70 -28.05
CA ARG A 539 -40.58 20.24 -28.27
C ARG A 539 -40.51 19.93 -29.77
N PRO A 540 -40.11 18.73 -30.19
CA PRO A 540 -40.17 18.35 -31.60
C PRO A 540 -41.62 18.22 -32.07
N VAL A 541 -41.86 18.56 -33.34
CA VAL A 541 -43.16 18.31 -33.99
C VAL A 541 -43.13 16.91 -34.62
N GLY A 542 -43.85 15.96 -34.02
CA GLY A 542 -43.76 14.53 -34.36
C GLY A 542 -42.41 13.95 -33.92
N ASP A 543 -41.86 13.02 -34.71
CA ASP A 543 -40.58 12.37 -34.41
C ASP A 543 -39.36 13.11 -34.99
N ALA A 544 -39.44 14.44 -35.10
CA ALA A 544 -38.37 15.25 -35.70
C ALA A 544 -37.08 15.18 -34.85
N PRO A 545 -35.97 14.65 -35.37
CA PRO A 545 -34.76 14.49 -34.58
C PRO A 545 -34.07 15.83 -34.36
N VAL A 546 -33.28 15.91 -33.29
CA VAL A 546 -32.22 16.90 -33.16
C VAL A 546 -30.97 16.35 -33.83
N ARG A 547 -30.32 17.16 -34.67
CA ARG A 547 -29.03 16.82 -35.29
C ARG A 547 -27.92 17.55 -34.58
N GLU A 548 -27.02 16.82 -33.95
CA GLU A 548 -25.94 17.36 -33.14
C GLU A 548 -24.62 17.26 -33.88
N LEU A 549 -23.86 18.36 -33.91
CA LEU A 549 -22.54 18.40 -34.53
C LEU A 549 -21.57 19.18 -33.64
N MET A 550 -20.38 18.64 -33.41
CA MET A 550 -19.32 19.38 -32.73
C MET A 550 -18.83 20.50 -33.64
N VAL A 551 -18.78 21.73 -33.11
CA VAL A 551 -18.24 22.90 -33.81
C VAL A 551 -17.08 23.50 -33.03
N LYS A 552 -16.22 24.25 -33.71
CA LYS A 552 -15.08 24.93 -33.07
C LYS A 552 -15.59 25.78 -31.90
N GLN A 553 -14.96 25.60 -30.72
CA GLN A 553 -15.29 26.35 -29.52
C GLN A 553 -15.32 27.85 -29.84
N ASN A 554 -16.47 28.46 -29.58
CA ASN A 554 -16.67 29.89 -29.78
C ASN A 554 -17.44 30.44 -28.58
N PRO A 555 -16.75 31.06 -27.61
CA PRO A 555 -17.36 31.62 -26.41
C PRO A 555 -18.45 32.64 -26.73
N ASP A 556 -18.38 33.30 -27.89
CA ASP A 556 -19.42 34.23 -28.31
C ASP A 556 -20.69 33.50 -28.71
N ARG A 557 -20.63 32.25 -29.18
CA ARG A 557 -21.78 31.45 -29.63
C ARG A 557 -22.37 30.57 -28.55
N ASP A 558 -21.62 30.19 -27.51
CA ASP A 558 -22.14 29.34 -26.44
C ASP A 558 -23.35 29.98 -25.76
N GLY A 559 -24.44 29.21 -25.63
CA GLY A 559 -25.73 29.68 -25.12
C GLY A 559 -26.58 30.46 -26.13
N ARG A 560 -26.13 30.64 -27.38
CA ARG A 560 -26.94 31.31 -28.42
C ARG A 560 -27.95 30.34 -29.04
N VAL A 561 -29.12 30.88 -29.32
CA VAL A 561 -30.16 30.24 -30.14
C VAL A 561 -30.45 31.11 -31.35
N VAL A 562 -30.38 30.51 -32.54
CA VAL A 562 -30.83 31.11 -33.80
C VAL A 562 -32.13 30.42 -34.20
N ALA A 563 -33.17 31.21 -34.45
CA ALA A 563 -34.50 30.72 -34.73
C ALA A 563 -35.00 31.23 -36.09
N ARG A 564 -35.66 30.37 -36.87
CA ARG A 564 -36.30 30.71 -38.15
C ARG A 564 -37.72 30.13 -38.21
N PRO A 565 -38.76 30.92 -38.53
CA PRO A 565 -40.11 30.39 -38.71
C PRO A 565 -40.20 29.55 -40.00
N LEU A 566 -40.93 28.43 -39.97
CA LEU A 566 -41.08 27.51 -41.11
C LEU A 566 -42.28 27.83 -42.01
N THR A 567 -43.25 28.65 -41.59
CA THR A 567 -44.18 29.37 -42.50
C THR A 567 -45.08 30.43 -41.82
N GLN A 568 -44.98 31.67 -42.30
CA GLN A 568 -46.08 32.45 -42.90
C GLN A 568 -45.45 33.39 -43.94
N GLU A 569 -45.68 33.14 -45.24
CA GLU A 569 -45.40 34.14 -46.27
C GLU A 569 -46.49 35.22 -46.24
N ALA A 570 -46.02 36.48 -46.24
CA ALA A 570 -46.70 37.69 -46.70
C ALA A 570 -48.03 38.07 -46.03
N GLU A 571 -47.97 38.94 -45.03
CA GLU A 571 -48.90 40.07 -44.94
C GLU A 571 -48.27 41.28 -44.22
N GLY A 572 -48.08 42.34 -45.02
CA GLY A 572 -47.98 43.75 -44.64
C GLY A 572 -47.41 44.14 -43.28
N THR A 573 -46.11 44.45 -43.24
CA THR A 573 -45.64 45.80 -42.91
C THR A 573 -44.24 45.95 -43.49
N GLY A 574 -44.07 46.92 -44.39
CA GLY A 574 -42.79 47.25 -45.01
C GLY A 574 -41.79 47.71 -43.96
N GLY A 575 -41.08 46.77 -43.35
CA GLY A 575 -39.90 47.04 -42.55
C GLY A 575 -38.85 47.67 -43.44
N VAL A 576 -38.38 48.84 -43.03
CA VAL A 576 -37.30 49.65 -43.59
C VAL A 576 -36.03 48.79 -43.78
N ARG A 577 -36.01 48.00 -44.86
CA ARG A 577 -34.86 47.30 -45.41
C ARG A 577 -34.42 48.00 -46.68
N ASP A 578 -33.12 47.94 -46.88
CA ASP A 578 -32.24 49.01 -47.31
C ASP A 578 -32.69 49.87 -48.51
N LEU A 579 -32.99 51.15 -48.26
CA LEU A 579 -33.24 52.15 -49.31
C LEU A 579 -32.04 52.29 -50.25
N GLN A 580 -30.82 51.90 -49.83
CA GLN A 580 -29.63 51.93 -50.65
C GLN A 580 -29.57 50.81 -51.70
N GLU A 581 -30.34 49.74 -51.54
CA GLU A 581 -30.36 48.61 -52.50
C GLU A 581 -31.41 48.81 -53.61
N ARG A 582 -32.41 49.66 -53.39
CA ARG A 582 -33.49 49.94 -54.34
C ARG A 582 -33.03 50.70 -55.58
N THR A 583 -33.69 50.47 -56.71
CA THR A 583 -33.42 51.23 -57.94
C THR A 583 -33.93 52.67 -57.83
N VAL A 584 -33.41 53.58 -58.66
CA VAL A 584 -33.86 54.99 -58.66
C VAL A 584 -35.36 55.10 -58.97
N ASN A 585 -35.89 54.21 -59.82
CA ASN A 585 -37.31 54.21 -60.16
C ASN A 585 -38.17 53.74 -58.98
N GLU A 586 -37.76 52.68 -58.27
CA GLU A 586 -38.46 52.21 -57.06
C GLU A 586 -38.49 53.25 -55.95
N LEU A 587 -37.40 54.02 -55.78
CA LEU A 587 -37.35 55.11 -54.81
C LEU A 587 -38.27 56.27 -55.21
N ARG A 588 -38.40 56.56 -56.51
CA ARG A 588 -39.34 57.59 -57.01
C ARG A 588 -40.79 57.16 -56.85
N ASP A 589 -41.10 55.90 -57.10
CA ASP A 589 -42.43 55.35 -56.88
C ASP A 589 -42.77 55.37 -55.39
N LEU A 590 -41.81 55.04 -54.51
CA LEU A 590 -41.97 55.14 -53.06
C LEU A 590 -42.18 56.59 -52.58
N ALA A 591 -41.40 57.55 -53.11
CA ALA A 591 -41.59 58.96 -52.81
C ALA A 591 -42.97 59.48 -53.27
N LYS A 592 -43.47 58.96 -54.40
CA LYS A 592 -44.81 59.27 -54.93
C LYS A 592 -45.93 58.70 -54.05
N THR A 593 -45.81 57.47 -53.55
CA THR A 593 -46.78 56.90 -52.59
C THR A 593 -46.76 57.62 -51.26
N LEU A 594 -45.62 58.16 -50.83
CA LEU A 594 -45.49 59.01 -49.64
C LEU A 594 -45.93 60.46 -49.86
N GLY A 595 -46.40 60.84 -51.06
CA GLY A 595 -46.89 62.18 -51.35
C GLY A 595 -45.82 63.28 -51.40
N LEU A 596 -44.54 62.91 -51.49
CA LEU A 596 -43.42 63.86 -51.57
C LEU A 596 -43.40 64.54 -52.95
N THR A 597 -42.95 65.79 -53.03
CA THR A 597 -42.83 66.54 -54.30
C THR A 597 -41.38 66.96 -54.55
N GLY A 598 -41.01 67.28 -55.79
CA GLY A 598 -39.65 67.71 -56.16
C GLY A 598 -38.61 66.59 -56.36
N PHE A 599 -39.01 65.31 -56.32
CA PHE A 599 -38.09 64.17 -56.38
C PHE A 599 -37.64 63.76 -57.80
N SER A 600 -38.23 64.31 -58.85
CA SER A 600 -38.05 63.85 -60.25
C SER A 600 -36.63 64.03 -60.78
N GLY A 601 -35.89 65.03 -60.28
CA GLY A 601 -34.50 65.34 -60.68
C GLY A 601 -33.43 64.84 -59.72
N LEU A 602 -33.81 64.23 -58.59
CA LEU A 602 -32.87 63.84 -57.54
C LEU A 602 -32.07 62.58 -57.93
N ARG A 603 -30.82 62.53 -57.45
CA ARG A 603 -29.96 61.34 -57.52
C ARG A 603 -30.36 60.35 -56.41
N LYS A 604 -29.92 59.10 -56.55
CA LYS A 604 -30.28 57.99 -55.64
C LYS A 604 -30.12 58.35 -54.16
N LEU A 605 -28.97 58.90 -53.78
CA LEU A 605 -28.68 59.27 -52.38
C LEU A 605 -29.63 60.35 -51.85
N GLU A 606 -29.91 61.38 -52.64
CA GLU A 606 -30.82 62.48 -52.28
C GLU A 606 -32.28 61.99 -52.16
N LEU A 607 -32.69 61.02 -52.99
CA LEU A 607 -33.97 60.34 -52.89
C LEU A 607 -34.10 59.53 -51.60
N VAL A 608 -33.04 58.81 -51.21
CA VAL A 608 -33.01 58.05 -49.95
C VAL A 608 -33.14 58.99 -48.74
N GLU A 609 -32.42 60.11 -48.75
CA GLU A 609 -32.51 61.11 -47.67
C GLU A 609 -33.90 61.75 -47.60
N LEU A 610 -34.47 62.14 -48.75
CA LEU A 610 -35.81 62.71 -48.81
C LEU A 610 -36.86 61.76 -48.22
N ILE A 611 -36.80 60.47 -48.58
CA ILE A 611 -37.72 59.43 -48.08
C ILE A 611 -37.52 59.18 -46.58
N ARG A 612 -36.28 59.21 -46.07
CA ARG A 612 -36.01 59.09 -44.63
C ARG A 612 -36.50 60.29 -43.82
N SER A 613 -36.55 61.46 -44.42
CA SER A 613 -36.97 62.70 -43.77
C SER A 613 -38.49 62.92 -43.77
N ALA A 614 -39.25 62.06 -44.43
CA ALA A 614 -40.71 62.14 -44.46
C ALA A 614 -41.30 61.72 -43.09
N PRO A 615 -42.19 62.53 -42.49
CA PRO A 615 -42.93 62.10 -41.30
C PRO A 615 -43.87 60.94 -41.66
N ASN A 616 -43.83 59.86 -40.85
CA ASN A 616 -44.64 58.64 -41.02
C ASN A 616 -46.14 58.89 -41.09
#